data_AF-A0A6G3CZL2-F1
#
_entry.id   AF-A0A6G3CZL2-F1
#
_cell.length_a   1.000
_cell.length_b   1.000
_cell.length_c   1.000
_cell.angle_alpha   90.00
_cell.angle_beta   90.00
_cell.angle_gamma   90.00
#
_symmetry.space_group_name_H-M   'P 1'
#
loop_
_entity.id
_entity.type
_entity.pdbx_description
1 polymer ?
#
loop_
_entity_poly.entity_id
_entity_poly.type
_entity_poly.pdbx_seq_one_letter_code
_entity_poly.pdbx_strand_id
1 'polypeptide(L)'
;MPTPFRHTEPLPPKAATGRVAEVYAQAARDFGIPEPAPFVVLSSAPALVAPAWALMRESLLAGPGDRTGKEVAAFGVSQANKCRFCVDAHTMLLHATGDHALAERLARGREPADERHARVLDWARRTRVPGAAREPYPFPPEEAPGYLGTVLAFHFINRVVSSLVTENLLPADAQRLRPVRSLAGRSLSRTVRRTPVPGASLPLLDDPGRGPAWAAGTPVGPAYAALSATAPMGA
;
A
#
# COMPACT_ATOMS: atom_id res chain seq x y z
N MET A 1 -27.24 -0.04 -3.79
CA MET A 1 -26.05 -0.90 -3.99
C MET A 1 -25.32 -0.97 -2.65
N PRO A 2 -24.92 -2.15 -2.15
CA PRO A 2 -24.13 -2.22 -0.93
C PRO A 2 -22.79 -1.50 -1.15
N THR A 3 -22.50 -0.54 -0.28
CA THR A 3 -21.24 0.21 -0.27
C THR A 3 -20.12 -0.66 0.34
N PRO A 4 -18.86 -0.54 -0.12
CA PRO A 4 -17.74 -1.22 0.53
C PRO A 4 -17.36 -0.58 1.87
N PHE A 5 -17.94 0.56 2.25
CA PHE A 5 -17.60 1.30 3.46
C PHE A 5 -18.48 0.92 4.65
N ARG A 6 -17.86 0.75 5.82
CA ARG A 6 -18.52 0.48 7.11
C ARG A 6 -18.59 1.78 7.89
N HIS A 7 -19.74 2.08 8.49
CA HIS A 7 -19.96 3.21 9.41
C HIS A 7 -19.78 4.62 8.82
N THR A 8 -19.32 4.74 7.58
CA THR A 8 -19.12 6.02 6.88
C THR A 8 -19.77 5.97 5.50
N GLU A 9 -20.21 7.14 5.02
CA GLU A 9 -20.71 7.33 3.66
C GLU A 9 -19.84 8.36 2.92
N PRO A 10 -18.65 7.96 2.43
CA PRO A 10 -17.82 8.82 1.59
C PRO A 10 -18.62 9.35 0.41
N LEU A 11 -18.43 10.63 0.09
CA LEU A 11 -18.98 11.20 -1.14
C LEU A 11 -18.43 10.43 -2.35
N PRO A 12 -19.20 10.35 -3.45
CA PRO A 12 -18.70 9.79 -4.69
C PRO A 12 -17.36 10.46 -5.07
N PRO A 13 -16.32 9.72 -5.46
CA PRO A 13 -15.00 10.32 -5.71
C PRO A 13 -15.00 11.45 -6.75
N LYS A 14 -15.94 11.43 -7.70
CA LYS A 14 -16.16 12.53 -8.67
C LYS A 14 -16.62 13.86 -8.05
N ALA A 15 -17.18 13.82 -6.84
CA ALA A 15 -17.58 15.00 -6.08
C ALA A 15 -16.46 15.52 -5.15
N ALA A 16 -15.31 14.83 -5.08
CA ALA A 16 -14.18 15.30 -4.31
C ALA A 16 -13.65 16.62 -4.88
N THR A 17 -13.23 17.52 -3.99
CA THR A 17 -12.62 18.81 -4.31
C THR A 17 -11.31 18.98 -3.55
N GLY A 18 -10.50 19.98 -3.94
CA GLY A 18 -9.23 20.30 -3.31
C GLY A 18 -8.28 19.10 -3.24
N ARG A 19 -7.59 18.98 -2.09
CA ARG A 19 -6.54 17.97 -1.88
C ARG A 19 -7.00 16.52 -2.05
N VAL A 20 -8.24 16.20 -1.68
CA VAL A 20 -8.78 14.84 -1.85
C VAL A 20 -8.92 14.50 -3.33
N ALA A 21 -9.37 15.45 -4.16
CA ALA A 21 -9.45 15.27 -5.61
C ALA A 21 -8.07 15.09 -6.24
N GLU A 22 -7.07 15.83 -5.77
CA GLU A 22 -5.69 15.71 -6.26
C GLU A 22 -5.07 14.34 -5.91
N VAL A 23 -5.32 13.83 -4.70
CA VAL A 23 -4.94 12.47 -4.29
C VAL A 23 -5.58 11.44 -5.22
N TYR A 24 -6.89 11.51 -5.47
CA TYR A 24 -7.57 10.56 -6.36
C TYR A 24 -7.04 10.63 -7.79
N ALA A 25 -6.81 11.83 -8.31
CA ALA A 25 -6.24 12.01 -9.64
C ALA A 25 -4.84 11.40 -9.74
N GLN A 26 -4.00 11.56 -8.70
CA GLN A 26 -2.68 10.92 -8.66
C GLN A 26 -2.78 9.40 -8.51
N ALA A 27 -3.70 8.90 -7.68
CA ALA A 27 -3.93 7.47 -7.51
C ALA A 27 -4.41 6.80 -8.80
N ALA A 28 -5.33 7.43 -9.54
CA ALA A 28 -5.77 6.95 -10.84
C ALA A 28 -4.61 6.83 -11.83
N ARG A 29 -3.69 7.81 -11.85
CA ARG A 29 -2.53 7.82 -12.75
C ARG A 29 -1.45 6.80 -12.37
N ASP A 30 -1.11 6.73 -11.08
CA ASP A 30 0.06 5.98 -10.60
C ASP A 30 -0.27 4.55 -10.21
N PHE A 31 -1.53 4.29 -9.79
CA PHE A 31 -1.99 2.97 -9.37
C PHE A 31 -2.94 2.31 -10.38
N GLY A 32 -3.57 3.10 -11.26
CA GLY A 32 -4.50 2.59 -12.28
C GLY A 32 -5.89 2.24 -11.73
N ILE A 33 -6.12 2.50 -10.45
CA ILE A 33 -7.39 2.34 -9.76
C ILE A 33 -7.91 3.74 -9.45
N PRO A 34 -9.00 4.19 -10.08
CA PRO A 34 -9.50 5.56 -9.89
C PRO A 34 -10.00 5.83 -8.48
N GLU A 35 -10.56 4.81 -7.82
CA GLU A 35 -11.27 4.94 -6.54
C GLU A 35 -10.83 3.85 -5.55
N PRO A 36 -9.55 3.84 -5.13
CA PRO A 36 -9.07 2.82 -4.21
C PRO A 36 -9.74 2.99 -2.85
N ALA A 37 -10.58 2.02 -2.47
CA ALA A 37 -11.35 2.04 -1.22
C ALA A 37 -10.54 2.42 0.04
N PRO A 38 -9.26 2.01 0.22
CA PRO A 38 -8.45 2.42 1.36
C PRO A 38 -8.23 3.94 1.50
N PHE A 39 -8.29 4.69 0.40
CA PHE A 39 -8.15 6.15 0.41
C PHE A 39 -9.51 6.84 0.34
N VAL A 40 -10.49 6.25 -0.34
CA VAL A 40 -11.85 6.82 -0.41
C VAL A 40 -12.49 6.89 0.98
N VAL A 41 -12.27 5.87 1.80
CA VAL A 41 -12.79 5.82 3.17
C VAL A 41 -12.20 6.92 4.09
N LEU A 42 -11.05 7.50 3.71
CA LEU A 42 -10.40 8.60 4.45
C LEU A 42 -10.81 9.99 3.94
N SER A 43 -11.71 10.09 2.96
CA SER A 43 -12.13 11.37 2.36
C SER A 43 -12.71 12.38 3.36
N SER A 44 -13.37 11.90 4.42
CA SER A 44 -13.87 12.73 5.52
C SER A 44 -12.78 13.26 6.44
N ALA A 45 -11.52 12.82 6.25
CA ALA A 45 -10.34 13.31 6.96
C ALA A 45 -9.23 13.73 5.97
N PRO A 46 -9.37 14.87 5.27
CA PRO A 46 -8.42 15.32 4.26
C PRO A 46 -6.97 15.46 4.76
N ALA A 47 -6.80 15.80 6.04
CA ALA A 47 -5.48 15.88 6.69
C ALA A 47 -4.79 14.51 6.83
N LEU A 48 -5.53 13.40 6.74
CA LEU A 48 -5.00 12.03 6.80
C LEU A 48 -4.82 11.41 5.42
N VAL A 49 -5.74 11.66 4.49
CA VAL A 49 -5.73 10.98 3.19
C VAL A 49 -4.47 11.30 2.37
N ALA A 50 -4.02 12.55 2.36
CA ALA A 50 -2.84 12.96 1.60
C ALA A 50 -1.53 12.39 2.17
N PRO A 51 -1.23 12.48 3.48
CA PRO A 51 -0.06 11.82 4.04
C PRO A 51 -0.07 10.29 3.91
N ALA A 52 -1.24 9.66 4.07
CA ALA A 52 -1.37 8.21 3.89
C ALA A 52 -1.07 7.79 2.44
N TRP A 53 -1.62 8.54 1.47
CA TRP A 53 -1.34 8.34 0.06
C TRP A 53 0.13 8.59 -0.26
N ALA A 54 0.71 9.69 0.22
CA ALA A 54 2.10 10.04 -0.02
C ALA A 54 3.05 8.97 0.51
N LEU A 55 2.87 8.50 1.75
CA LEU A 55 3.77 7.48 2.30
C LEU A 55 3.68 6.18 1.50
N MET A 56 2.47 5.73 1.14
CA MET A 56 2.30 4.55 0.31
C MET A 56 2.95 4.74 -1.06
N ARG A 57 2.64 5.85 -1.75
CA ARG A 57 3.15 6.15 -3.08
C ARG A 57 4.67 6.25 -3.12
N GLU A 58 5.25 7.07 -2.26
CA GLU A 58 6.70 7.35 -2.26
C GLU A 58 7.53 6.16 -1.81
N SER A 59 6.96 5.21 -1.07
CA SER A 59 7.67 4.00 -0.66
C SER A 59 7.42 2.83 -1.63
N LEU A 60 6.15 2.43 -1.79
CA LEU A 60 5.76 1.24 -2.53
C LEU A 60 5.88 1.44 -4.05
N LEU A 61 5.46 2.59 -4.59
CA LEU A 61 5.42 2.84 -6.04
C LEU A 61 6.71 3.47 -6.57
N ALA A 62 7.14 4.58 -5.98
CA ALA A 62 8.27 5.37 -6.47
C ALA A 62 9.57 5.16 -5.69
N GLY A 63 9.50 4.54 -4.51
CA GLY A 63 10.65 4.38 -3.61
C GLY A 63 11.69 3.39 -4.14
N PRO A 64 12.89 3.37 -3.54
CA PRO A 64 13.96 2.46 -3.95
C PRO A 64 13.56 0.99 -3.73
N GLY A 65 14.31 0.09 -4.37
CA GLY A 65 14.04 -1.35 -4.36
C GLY A 65 13.01 -1.81 -5.38
N ASP A 66 12.99 -3.12 -5.62
CA ASP A 66 12.15 -3.71 -6.65
C ASP A 66 10.66 -3.71 -6.28
N ARG A 67 9.80 -3.48 -7.28
CA ARG A 67 8.35 -3.38 -7.08
C ARG A 67 7.75 -4.66 -6.51
N THR A 68 8.20 -5.83 -6.99
CA THR A 68 7.67 -7.13 -6.60
C THR A 68 7.96 -7.44 -5.13
N GLY A 69 9.20 -7.24 -4.68
CA GLY A 69 9.61 -7.45 -3.30
C GLY A 69 8.90 -6.50 -2.33
N LYS A 70 8.66 -5.24 -2.72
CA LYS A 70 7.83 -4.34 -1.90
C LYS A 70 6.36 -4.79 -1.85
N GLU A 71 5.79 -5.34 -2.93
CA GLU A 71 4.47 -5.98 -2.89
C GLU A 71 4.46 -7.24 -1.99
N VAL A 72 5.53 -8.03 -1.97
CA VAL A 72 5.70 -9.16 -1.03
C VAL A 72 5.74 -8.68 0.42
N ALA A 73 6.46 -7.58 0.69
CA ALA A 73 6.48 -6.97 2.02
C ALA A 73 5.09 -6.49 2.44
N ALA A 74 4.37 -5.80 1.56
CA ALA A 74 3.00 -5.34 1.78
C ALA A 74 2.01 -6.50 2.00
N PHE A 75 2.16 -7.60 1.25
CA PHE A 75 1.43 -8.85 1.47
C PHE A 75 1.73 -9.48 2.84
N GLY A 76 3.01 -9.52 3.24
CA GLY A 76 3.46 -10.08 4.52
C GLY A 76 2.91 -9.33 5.73
N VAL A 77 3.00 -8.00 5.74
CA VAL A 77 2.42 -7.19 6.82
C VAL A 77 0.89 -7.28 6.85
N SER A 78 0.24 -7.37 5.68
CA SER A 78 -1.21 -7.55 5.59
C SER A 78 -1.67 -8.90 6.15
N GLN A 79 -0.92 -9.98 5.93
CA GLN A 79 -1.16 -11.27 6.58
C GLN A 79 -1.02 -11.17 8.10
N ALA A 80 0.08 -10.60 8.58
CA ALA A 80 0.32 -10.45 10.02
C ALA A 80 -0.77 -9.61 10.69
N ASN A 81 -1.26 -8.58 10.00
CA ASN A 81 -2.36 -7.74 10.44
C ASN A 81 -3.74 -8.37 10.25
N LYS A 82 -3.85 -9.57 9.66
CA LYS A 82 -5.10 -10.26 9.33
C LYS A 82 -6.05 -9.41 8.47
N CYS A 83 -5.49 -8.58 7.60
CA CYS A 83 -6.26 -7.69 6.72
C CYS A 83 -6.58 -8.39 5.40
N ARG A 84 -7.70 -9.12 5.35
CA ARG A 84 -8.09 -9.95 4.21
C ARG A 84 -8.19 -9.17 2.89
N PHE A 85 -8.81 -7.98 2.91
CA PHE A 85 -8.88 -7.10 1.74
C PHE A 85 -7.50 -6.82 1.16
N CYS A 86 -6.52 -6.47 2.01
CA CYS A 86 -5.17 -6.14 1.56
C CYS A 86 -4.40 -7.38 1.08
N VAL A 87 -4.58 -8.55 1.72
CA VAL A 87 -4.00 -9.82 1.24
C VAL A 87 -4.48 -10.13 -0.19
N ASP A 88 -5.77 -9.99 -0.44
CA ASP A 88 -6.34 -10.20 -1.77
C ASP A 88 -5.85 -9.16 -2.78
N ALA A 89 -5.77 -7.88 -2.37
CA ALA A 89 -5.30 -6.80 -3.22
C ALA A 89 -3.84 -7.00 -3.64
N HIS A 90 -2.95 -7.33 -2.71
CA HIS A 90 -1.54 -7.58 -3.00
C HIS A 90 -1.35 -8.84 -3.83
N THR A 91 -2.17 -9.88 -3.66
CA THR A 91 -2.16 -11.04 -4.55
C THR A 91 -2.47 -10.64 -6.00
N MET A 92 -3.47 -9.77 -6.19
CA MET A 92 -3.84 -9.26 -7.51
C MET A 92 -2.76 -8.35 -8.10
N LEU A 93 -2.14 -7.49 -7.30
CA LEU A 93 -1.04 -6.62 -7.73
C LEU A 93 0.23 -7.40 -8.08
N LEU A 94 0.53 -8.49 -7.38
CA LEU A 94 1.61 -9.40 -7.74
C LEU A 94 1.38 -10.02 -9.13
N HIS A 95 0.13 -10.35 -9.50
CA HIS A 95 -0.15 -10.71 -10.90
C HIS A 95 0.18 -9.55 -11.86
N ALA A 96 -0.10 -8.30 -11.50
CA ALA A 96 0.17 -7.13 -12.34
C ALA A 96 1.68 -6.87 -12.53
N THR A 97 2.53 -7.20 -11.54
CA THR A 97 4.00 -7.15 -11.68
C THR A 97 4.53 -8.13 -12.74
N GLY A 98 3.77 -9.17 -13.07
CA GLY A 98 4.16 -10.24 -14.00
C GLY A 98 4.53 -11.54 -13.34
N ASP A 99 4.78 -11.55 -12.02
CA ASP A 99 5.11 -12.78 -11.30
C ASP A 99 3.84 -13.55 -10.87
N HIS A 100 3.16 -14.11 -11.87
CA HIS A 100 1.95 -14.89 -11.67
C HIS A 100 2.18 -16.16 -10.83
N ALA A 101 3.38 -16.73 -10.90
CA ALA A 101 3.73 -17.93 -10.15
C ALA A 101 3.86 -17.60 -8.65
N LEU A 102 4.55 -16.51 -8.31
CA LEU A 102 4.63 -16.00 -6.95
C LEU A 102 3.24 -15.66 -6.40
N ALA A 103 2.43 -14.92 -7.16
CA ALA A 103 1.07 -14.55 -6.75
C ALA A 103 0.23 -15.78 -6.38
N GLU A 104 0.25 -16.83 -7.22
CA GLU A 104 -0.53 -18.05 -6.98
C GLU A 104 0.03 -18.91 -5.84
N ARG A 105 1.35 -18.89 -5.59
CA ARG A 105 1.93 -19.55 -4.42
C ARG A 105 1.45 -18.89 -3.14
N LEU A 106 1.56 -17.57 -3.06
CA LEU A 106 1.13 -16.78 -1.91
C LEU A 106 -0.38 -16.90 -1.66
N ALA A 107 -1.20 -16.88 -2.71
CA ALA A 107 -2.65 -17.09 -2.63
C ALA A 107 -3.02 -18.45 -2.01
N ARG A 108 -2.15 -19.46 -2.11
CA ARG A 108 -2.33 -20.81 -1.55
C ARG A 108 -1.65 -20.98 -0.18
N GLY A 109 -1.18 -19.89 0.42
CA GLY A 109 -0.45 -19.93 1.69
C GLY A 109 0.92 -20.60 1.60
N ARG A 110 1.51 -20.68 0.39
CA ARG A 110 2.85 -21.24 0.18
C ARG A 110 3.89 -20.14 0.15
N GLU A 111 5.08 -20.43 0.66
CA GLU A 111 6.22 -19.52 0.60
C GLU A 111 6.68 -19.23 -0.84
N PRO A 112 7.27 -18.06 -1.13
CA PRO A 112 7.96 -17.77 -2.38
C PRO A 112 9.00 -18.86 -2.72
N ALA A 113 9.20 -19.12 -4.02
CA ALA A 113 10.28 -19.99 -4.47
C ALA A 113 11.63 -19.26 -4.49
N ASP A 114 11.60 -17.95 -4.78
CA ASP A 114 12.76 -17.09 -4.68
C ASP A 114 13.12 -16.83 -3.20
N GLU A 115 14.38 -17.05 -2.85
CA GLU A 115 14.84 -16.99 -1.47
C GLU A 115 14.82 -15.56 -0.91
N ARG A 116 15.11 -14.54 -1.73
CA ARG A 116 15.04 -13.14 -1.31
C ARG A 116 13.59 -12.78 -0.95
N HIS A 117 12.63 -13.10 -1.81
CA HIS A 117 11.21 -12.88 -1.53
C HIS A 117 10.74 -13.66 -0.29
N ALA A 118 11.21 -14.89 -0.07
CA ALA A 118 10.87 -15.66 1.13
C ALA A 118 11.37 -14.95 2.41
N ARG A 119 12.62 -14.46 2.41
CA ARG A 119 13.17 -13.68 3.54
C ARG A 119 12.44 -12.35 3.76
N VAL A 120 12.08 -11.64 2.68
CA VAL A 120 11.27 -10.41 2.75
C VAL A 120 9.89 -10.70 3.36
N LEU A 121 9.24 -11.78 2.93
CA LEU A 121 7.92 -12.15 3.44
C LEU A 121 7.94 -12.46 4.94
N ASP A 122 8.90 -13.28 5.37
CA ASP A 122 9.11 -13.61 6.78
C ASP A 122 9.43 -12.36 7.61
N TRP A 123 10.36 -11.52 7.16
CA TRP A 123 10.67 -10.25 7.79
C TRP A 123 9.43 -9.38 7.96
N ALA A 124 8.67 -9.16 6.88
CA ALA A 124 7.49 -8.30 6.89
C ALA A 124 6.42 -8.79 7.87
N ARG A 125 6.23 -10.12 7.99
CA ARG A 125 5.31 -10.71 8.99
C ARG A 125 5.74 -10.39 10.43
N ARG A 126 7.05 -10.41 10.72
CA ARG A 126 7.60 -10.12 12.06
C ARG A 126 7.47 -8.64 12.44
N THR A 127 7.32 -7.73 11.49
CA THR A 127 7.20 -6.28 11.78
C THR A 127 5.97 -5.90 12.61
N ARG A 128 4.97 -6.79 12.72
CA ARG A 128 3.83 -6.60 13.64
C ARG A 128 4.23 -6.67 15.11
N VAL A 129 5.32 -7.36 15.45
CA VAL A 129 5.82 -7.48 16.82
C VAL A 129 6.94 -6.46 17.02
N PRO A 130 6.77 -5.47 17.91
CA PRO A 130 7.82 -4.49 18.20
C PRO A 130 9.14 -5.17 18.54
N GLY A 131 10.21 -4.77 17.84
CA GLY A 131 11.56 -5.31 18.07
C GLY A 131 11.85 -6.68 17.47
N ALA A 132 10.92 -7.36 16.79
CA ALA A 132 11.17 -8.68 16.19
C ALA A 132 11.78 -8.63 14.78
N ALA A 133 11.60 -7.53 14.06
CA ALA A 133 12.13 -7.32 12.70
C ALA A 133 13.38 -6.43 12.73
N ARG A 134 14.47 -6.95 13.30
CA ARG A 134 15.76 -6.25 13.42
C ARG A 134 16.67 -6.54 12.24
N GLU A 135 17.70 -5.70 12.10
CA GLU A 135 18.79 -5.90 11.14
C GLU A 135 19.55 -7.22 11.39
N PRO A 136 20.21 -7.78 10.35
CA PRO A 136 20.27 -7.27 8.99
C PRO A 136 18.94 -7.42 8.23
N TYR A 137 18.60 -6.42 7.41
CA TYR A 137 17.42 -6.50 6.55
C TYR A 137 17.62 -7.51 5.42
N PRO A 138 16.54 -8.16 4.92
CA PRO A 138 16.62 -9.10 3.80
C PRO A 138 16.74 -8.40 2.43
N PHE A 139 17.10 -7.12 2.42
CA PHE A 139 17.29 -6.26 1.24
C PHE A 139 18.47 -5.30 1.49
N PRO A 140 19.10 -4.77 0.44
CA PRO A 140 20.19 -3.81 0.57
C PRO A 140 19.80 -2.55 1.37
N PRO A 141 20.72 -1.96 2.15
CA PRO A 141 20.45 -0.76 2.97
C PRO A 141 19.90 0.43 2.16
N GLU A 142 20.33 0.60 0.91
CA GLU A 142 19.85 1.64 0.00
C GLU A 142 18.37 1.50 -0.38
N GLU A 143 17.81 0.29 -0.24
CA GLU A 143 16.39 0.01 -0.49
C GLU A 143 15.53 0.20 0.77
N ALA A 144 16.14 0.41 1.94
CA ALA A 144 15.44 0.52 3.21
C ALA A 144 14.30 1.56 3.22
N PRO A 145 14.45 2.77 2.62
CA PRO A 145 13.34 3.72 2.54
C PRO A 145 12.10 3.13 1.86
N GLY A 146 12.29 2.36 0.78
CA GLY A 146 11.20 1.74 0.03
C GLY A 146 10.49 0.65 0.84
N TYR A 147 11.25 -0.26 1.44
CA TYR A 147 10.69 -1.40 2.17
C TYR A 147 10.10 -1.01 3.55
N LEU A 148 10.82 -0.20 4.34
CA LEU A 148 10.33 0.27 5.64
C LEU A 148 9.12 1.19 5.47
N GLY A 149 9.17 2.13 4.52
CA GLY A 149 8.04 3.00 4.21
C GLY A 149 6.81 2.20 3.79
N THR A 150 7.00 1.14 2.98
CA THR A 150 5.90 0.26 2.56
C THR A 150 5.27 -0.43 3.76
N VAL A 151 6.06 -1.10 4.60
CA VAL A 151 5.53 -1.79 5.77
C VAL A 151 4.80 -0.83 6.72
N LEU A 152 5.35 0.37 6.96
CA LEU A 152 4.75 1.37 7.82
C LEU A 152 3.43 1.92 7.23
N ALA A 153 3.40 2.16 5.91
CA ALA A 153 2.17 2.54 5.20
C ALA A 153 1.08 1.47 5.38
N PHE A 154 1.43 0.20 5.22
CA PHE A 154 0.45 -0.89 5.34
C PHE A 154 0.08 -1.22 6.78
N HIS A 155 0.93 -0.97 7.77
CA HIS A 155 0.47 -0.97 9.16
C HIS A 155 -0.67 0.03 9.39
N PHE A 156 -0.55 1.24 8.84
CA PHE A 156 -1.62 2.23 8.90
C PHE A 156 -2.84 1.83 8.07
N ILE A 157 -2.64 1.55 6.77
CA ILE A 157 -3.72 1.22 5.83
C ILE A 157 -4.50 -0.02 6.26
N ASN A 158 -3.83 -1.08 6.73
CA ASN A 158 -4.51 -2.28 7.19
C ASN A 158 -5.48 -1.98 8.34
N ARG A 159 -5.11 -1.08 9.27
CA ARG A 159 -5.99 -0.69 10.38
C ARG A 159 -7.22 0.06 9.87
N VAL A 160 -7.02 1.04 8.98
CA VAL A 160 -8.11 1.77 8.32
C VAL A 160 -9.05 0.81 7.59
N VAL A 161 -8.50 -0.07 6.76
CA VAL A 161 -9.28 -1.01 5.94
C VAL A 161 -10.02 -2.02 6.80
N SER A 162 -9.36 -2.63 7.78
CA SER A 162 -10.00 -3.60 8.68
C SER A 162 -11.13 -3.00 9.51
N SER A 163 -11.06 -1.70 9.83
CA SER A 163 -12.09 -1.00 10.60
C SER A 163 -13.23 -0.48 9.73
N LEU A 164 -12.93 0.10 8.57
CA LEU A 164 -13.88 0.95 7.82
C LEU A 164 -14.25 0.42 6.44
N VAL A 165 -13.66 -0.68 5.98
CA VAL A 165 -13.93 -1.26 4.65
C VAL A 165 -14.37 -2.72 4.81
N THR A 166 -15.26 -3.17 3.92
CA THR A 166 -15.63 -4.59 3.86
C THR A 166 -14.43 -5.44 3.43
N GLU A 167 -14.40 -6.69 3.86
CA GLU A 167 -13.25 -7.58 3.60
C GLU A 167 -13.11 -8.00 2.14
N ASN A 168 -14.17 -7.84 1.34
CA ASN A 168 -14.21 -8.29 -0.04
C ASN A 168 -13.58 -7.22 -0.95
N LEU A 169 -12.55 -7.59 -1.69
CA LEU A 169 -11.92 -6.68 -2.65
C LEU A 169 -12.82 -6.43 -3.87
N LEU A 170 -13.44 -7.49 -4.39
CA LEU A 170 -14.37 -7.43 -5.51
C LEU A 170 -15.78 -7.84 -5.06
N PRO A 171 -16.82 -7.38 -5.78
CA PRO A 171 -18.20 -7.81 -5.52
C PRO A 171 -18.32 -9.33 -5.53
N ALA A 172 -19.16 -9.85 -4.62
CA ALA A 172 -19.39 -11.28 -4.45
C ALA A 172 -18.10 -12.12 -4.26
N ASP A 173 -17.01 -11.50 -3.79
CA ASP A 173 -15.75 -12.20 -3.50
C ASP A 173 -15.11 -12.83 -4.75
N ALA A 174 -15.39 -12.25 -5.92
CA ALA A 174 -14.97 -12.78 -7.22
C ALA A 174 -13.45 -12.94 -7.34
N GLN A 175 -12.66 -12.20 -6.56
CA GLN A 175 -11.20 -12.33 -6.50
C GLN A 175 -10.72 -13.70 -5.96
N ARG A 176 -11.58 -14.55 -5.41
CA ARG A 176 -11.22 -15.95 -5.11
C ARG A 176 -10.99 -16.79 -6.35
N LEU A 177 -11.53 -16.38 -7.50
CA LEU A 177 -11.33 -17.08 -8.76
C LEU A 177 -9.99 -16.67 -9.38
N ARG A 178 -9.10 -17.65 -9.61
CA ARG A 178 -7.84 -17.47 -10.34
C ARG A 178 -7.98 -16.69 -11.66
N PRO A 179 -8.94 -17.00 -12.57
CA PRO A 179 -9.08 -16.23 -13.81
C PRO A 179 -9.39 -14.76 -13.55
N VAL A 180 -10.20 -14.45 -12.52
CA VAL A 180 -10.53 -13.07 -12.14
C VAL A 180 -9.29 -12.32 -11.67
N ARG A 181 -8.53 -12.86 -10.71
CA ARG A 181 -7.28 -12.23 -10.24
C ARG A 181 -6.29 -12.01 -11.37
N SER A 182 -6.12 -13.01 -12.22
CA SER A 182 -5.17 -12.96 -13.33
C SER A 182 -5.58 -11.91 -14.37
N LEU A 183 -6.87 -11.81 -14.71
CA LEU A 183 -7.39 -10.79 -15.63
C LEU A 183 -7.28 -9.38 -15.05
N ALA A 184 -7.68 -9.19 -13.80
CA ALA A 184 -7.58 -7.90 -13.12
C ALA A 184 -6.11 -7.46 -12.92
N GLY A 185 -5.21 -8.39 -12.63
CA GLY A 185 -3.77 -8.11 -12.61
C GLY A 185 -3.24 -7.70 -13.99
N ARG A 186 -3.67 -8.39 -15.06
CA ARG A 186 -3.29 -8.04 -16.44
C ARG A 186 -3.77 -6.64 -16.84
N SER A 187 -4.98 -6.24 -16.47
CA SER A 187 -5.50 -4.90 -16.81
C SER A 187 -4.70 -3.77 -16.14
N LEU A 188 -4.12 -4.04 -14.96
CA LEU A 188 -3.28 -3.09 -14.22
C LEU A 188 -1.78 -3.16 -14.59
N SER A 189 -1.36 -4.14 -15.40
CA SER A 189 0.06 -4.44 -15.64
C SER A 189 0.88 -3.26 -16.18
N ARG A 190 0.35 -2.47 -17.11
CA ARG A 190 1.05 -1.30 -17.66
C ARG A 190 1.32 -0.25 -16.59
N THR A 191 0.32 0.01 -15.74
CA THR A 191 0.43 1.01 -14.68
C THR A 191 1.34 0.54 -13.55
N VAL A 192 1.17 -0.70 -13.09
CA VAL A 192 1.98 -1.28 -11.99
C VAL A 192 3.46 -1.40 -12.36
N ARG A 193 3.79 -1.63 -13.63
CA ARG A 193 5.17 -1.72 -14.12
C ARG A 193 5.82 -0.37 -14.37
N ARG A 194 5.05 0.72 -14.39
CA ARG A 194 5.59 2.07 -14.47
C ARG A 194 6.17 2.43 -13.10
N THR A 195 7.35 3.07 -13.10
CA THR A 195 7.89 3.70 -11.90
C THR A 195 7.51 5.17 -11.92
N PRO A 196 6.64 5.65 -10.99
CA PRO A 196 6.33 7.07 -10.90
C PRO A 196 7.55 7.88 -10.46
N VAL A 197 7.58 9.17 -10.80
CA VAL A 197 8.65 10.07 -10.36
C VAL A 197 8.60 10.23 -8.83
N PRO A 198 9.70 9.98 -8.11
CA PRO A 198 9.78 10.21 -6.67
C PRO A 198 9.51 11.68 -6.33
N GLY A 199 8.81 11.92 -5.23
CA GLY A 199 8.54 13.25 -4.69
C GLY A 199 7.27 13.91 -5.23
N ALA A 200 6.63 13.36 -6.25
CA ALA A 200 5.48 14.00 -6.87
C ALA A 200 4.21 14.01 -5.98
N SER A 201 4.16 13.29 -4.85
CA SER A 201 3.09 13.47 -3.85
C SER A 201 3.41 14.47 -2.75
N LEU A 202 4.66 14.93 -2.62
CA LEU A 202 5.05 15.88 -1.57
C LEU A 202 4.33 17.23 -1.64
N PRO A 203 4.00 17.79 -2.83
CA PRO A 203 3.20 19.02 -2.91
C PRO A 203 1.79 18.89 -2.31
N LEU A 204 1.30 17.67 -2.05
CA LEU A 204 0.02 17.43 -1.39
C LEU A 204 0.10 17.58 0.14
N LEU A 205 1.30 17.76 0.69
CA LEU A 205 1.55 17.78 2.13
C LEU A 205 1.80 19.21 2.60
N ASP A 206 1.30 19.55 3.79
CA ASP A 206 1.59 20.82 4.44
C ASP A 206 2.89 20.70 5.25
N ASP A 207 3.91 21.48 4.85
CA ASP A 207 5.23 21.59 5.50
C ASP A 207 5.76 20.27 6.10
N PRO A 208 5.97 19.23 5.27
CA PRO A 208 6.37 17.95 5.80
C PRO A 208 7.79 18.02 6.36
N GLY A 209 7.95 17.76 7.66
CA GLY A 209 9.26 17.69 8.29
C GLY A 209 10.18 16.66 7.64
N ARG A 210 11.49 16.73 7.88
CA ARG A 210 12.51 15.88 7.20
C ARG A 210 12.29 14.36 7.32
N GLY A 211 11.61 13.90 8.37
CA GLY A 211 11.45 12.48 8.66
C GLY A 211 12.67 11.82 9.33
N PRO A 212 12.63 10.49 9.47
CA PRO A 212 13.63 9.71 10.20
C PRO A 212 14.89 9.45 9.38
N ALA A 213 16.00 9.12 10.06
CA ALA A 213 17.30 8.90 9.43
C ALA A 213 17.30 7.78 8.38
N TRP A 214 16.52 6.71 8.58
CA TRP A 214 16.41 5.60 7.63
C TRP A 214 15.78 5.99 6.28
N ALA A 215 15.15 7.16 6.20
CA ALA A 215 14.53 7.69 4.99
C ALA A 215 15.20 8.99 4.50
N ALA A 216 16.31 9.39 5.10
CA ALA A 216 16.99 10.65 4.80
C ALA A 216 17.38 10.73 3.31
N GLY A 217 17.20 11.91 2.71
CA GLY A 217 17.48 12.13 1.29
C GLY A 217 16.47 11.51 0.32
N THR A 218 15.37 10.94 0.82
CA THR A 218 14.30 10.37 -0.02
C THR A 218 12.94 11.02 0.26
N PRO A 219 12.00 11.02 -0.71
CA PRO A 219 10.62 11.47 -0.50
C PRO A 219 9.85 10.68 0.57
N VAL A 220 10.30 9.48 0.94
CA VAL A 220 9.68 8.68 2.00
C VAL A 220 9.77 9.37 3.36
N GLY A 221 10.86 10.09 3.63
CA GLY A 221 11.08 10.76 4.92
C GLY A 221 10.00 11.81 5.22
N PRO A 222 9.83 12.82 4.35
CA PRO A 222 8.77 13.81 4.50
C PRO A 222 7.35 13.22 4.50
N ALA A 223 7.09 12.22 3.66
CA ALA A 223 5.79 11.55 3.63
C ALA A 223 5.49 10.81 4.96
N TYR A 224 6.49 10.12 5.53
CA TYR A 224 6.36 9.47 6.83
C TYR A 224 6.17 10.49 7.96
N ALA A 225 6.94 11.59 7.94
CA ALA A 225 6.82 12.65 8.93
C ALA A 225 5.41 13.24 8.96
N ALA A 226 4.86 13.55 7.77
CA ALA A 226 3.49 14.05 7.65
C ALA A 226 2.48 13.05 8.22
N LEU A 227 2.55 11.77 7.85
CA LEU A 227 1.58 10.79 8.35
C LEU A 227 1.72 10.57 9.87
N SER A 228 2.94 10.54 10.39
CA SER A 228 3.20 10.33 11.82
C SER A 228 2.73 11.51 12.67
N ALA A 229 2.78 12.72 12.13
CA ALA A 229 2.27 13.91 12.80
C ALA A 229 0.73 13.96 12.79
N THR A 230 0.09 13.50 11.71
CA THR A 230 -1.37 13.61 11.55
C THR A 230 -2.15 12.43 12.11
N ALA A 231 -1.61 11.21 12.05
CA ALA A 231 -2.31 10.01 12.52
C ALA A 231 -2.76 10.04 13.99
N PRO A 232 -2.03 10.66 14.94
CA PRO A 232 -2.47 10.78 16.33
C PRO A 232 -3.56 11.84 16.57
N MET A 233 -3.83 12.76 15.63
CA MET A 233 -4.74 13.89 15.88
C MET A 233 -6.22 13.50 16.07
N GLY A 234 -6.58 12.24 15.81
CA GLY A 234 -7.91 11.69 16.09
C GLY A 234 -8.00 10.86 17.38
N ALA A 235 -6.92 10.79 18.18
CA ALA A 235 -6.85 10.06 19.44
C ALA A 235 -7.15 10.95 20.65
#